data_AF-A0A1G3BFF9-F1
#
_entry.id   AF-A0A1G3BFF9-F1
#
_cell.length_a   1.000
_cell.length_b   1.000
_cell.length_c   1.000
_cell.angle_alpha   90.00
_cell.angle_beta   90.00
_cell.angle_gamma   90.00
#
_symmetry.space_group_name_H-M   'P 1'
#
loop_
_entity.id
_entity.type
_entity.pdbx_description
1 polymer ?
#
loop_
_entity_poly.entity_id
_entity_poly.type
_entity_poly.pdbx_seq_one_letter_code
_entity_poly.pdbx_strand_id
1 'polypeptide(L)'
;MESLKHGKNILVSVENITPFGIWLFVKEKEYFLSYKDYPYFKDQTLKSIQNVQLLHGHHLYWPDLDVDLEIDNLENPEKYPLKSKIIKKHLTSHSTGRRIAAR
;
A
#
# COMPACT_ATOMS: atom_id res chain seq x y z
N MET A 1 -3.46 26.12 -37.71
CA MET A 1 -2.50 25.30 -36.95
C MET A 1 -3.09 25.12 -35.57
N GLU A 2 -3.84 24.05 -35.40
CA GLU A 2 -4.57 23.74 -34.17
C GLU A 2 -3.56 23.24 -33.14
N SER A 3 -3.28 24.06 -32.13
CA SER A 3 -2.47 23.67 -30.98
C SER A 3 -3.26 22.65 -30.17
N LEU A 4 -2.85 21.39 -30.22
CA LEU A 4 -3.34 20.31 -29.35
C LEU A 4 -2.97 20.64 -27.91
N LYS A 5 -3.81 21.43 -27.25
CA LYS A 5 -3.83 21.58 -25.80
C LYS A 5 -4.19 20.20 -25.22
N HIS A 6 -3.21 19.34 -25.02
CA HIS A 6 -3.35 18.18 -24.15
C HIS A 6 -3.40 18.70 -22.71
N GLY A 7 -4.53 19.33 -22.36
CA GLY A 7 -5.01 19.39 -21.00
C GLY A 7 -5.48 18.00 -20.61
N LYS A 8 -4.58 17.00 -20.67
CA LYS A 8 -4.81 15.78 -19.90
C LYS A 8 -4.71 16.27 -18.48
N ASN A 9 -5.86 16.47 -17.84
CA ASN A 9 -5.92 16.79 -16.43
C ASN A 9 -5.35 15.54 -15.74
N ILE A 10 -4.02 15.51 -15.59
CA ILE A 10 -3.31 14.38 -15.00
C ILE A 10 -3.60 14.48 -13.51
N LEU A 11 -4.73 13.90 -13.12
CA LEU A 11 -5.20 13.89 -11.74
C LEU A 11 -4.31 13.00 -10.87
N VAL A 12 -3.52 12.12 -11.49
CA VAL A 12 -2.56 11.23 -10.84
C VAL A 12 -1.28 11.10 -11.67
N SER A 13 -0.13 11.07 -11.01
CA SER A 13 1.19 10.82 -11.62
C SER A 13 2.16 10.24 -10.59
N VAL A 14 3.12 9.44 -11.04
CA VAL A 14 4.22 8.94 -10.20
C VAL A 14 5.39 9.92 -10.31
N GLU A 15 5.73 10.60 -9.22
CA GLU A 15 6.78 11.62 -9.20
C GLU A 15 8.17 11.01 -9.10
N ASN A 16 8.33 10.01 -8.23
CA ASN A 16 9.63 9.41 -7.98
C ASN A 16 9.52 7.98 -7.46
N ILE A 17 10.53 7.16 -7.78
CA ILE A 17 10.66 5.80 -7.29
C ILE A 17 12.00 5.66 -6.59
N THR A 18 11.95 5.28 -5.33
CA THR A 18 13.12 5.12 -4.46
C THR A 18 13.28 3.66 -4.04
N PRO A 19 14.44 3.26 -3.48
CA PRO A 19 14.61 1.93 -2.90
C PRO A 19 13.68 1.61 -1.72
N PHE A 20 13.05 2.64 -1.13
CA PHE A 20 12.18 2.50 0.05
C PHE A 20 10.69 2.52 -0.29
N GLY A 21 10.32 3.04 -1.46
CA GLY A 21 8.93 3.27 -1.83
C GLY A 21 8.76 4.19 -3.03
N ILE A 22 7.51 4.54 -3.31
CA ILE A 22 7.09 5.33 -4.46
C ILE A 22 6.43 6.62 -3.99
N TRP A 23 6.74 7.72 -4.66
CA TRP A 23 6.05 9.00 -4.51
C TRP A 23 4.99 9.16 -5.59
N LEU A 24 3.75 9.40 -5.17
CA LEU A 24 2.60 9.58 -6.02
C LEU A 24 2.01 10.97 -5.81
N PHE A 25 1.78 11.69 -6.90
CA PHE A 25 1.07 12.97 -6.88
C PHE A 25 -0.36 12.75 -7.35
N VAL A 26 -1.33 13.04 -6.50
CA VAL A 26 -2.76 12.89 -6.78
C VAL A 26 -3.52 14.12 -6.31
N LYS A 27 -4.32 14.74 -7.19
CA LYS A 27 -5.16 15.90 -6.85
C LYS A 27 -4.42 16.98 -6.04
N GLU A 28 -3.24 17.39 -6.52
CA GLU A 28 -2.42 18.43 -5.89
C GLU A 28 -1.78 18.05 -4.54
N LYS A 29 -1.79 16.75 -4.19
CA LYS A 29 -1.15 16.23 -2.97
C LYS A 29 -0.17 15.12 -3.29
N GLU A 30 0.90 15.05 -2.51
CA GLU A 30 1.90 14.00 -2.58
C GLU A 30 1.64 12.92 -1.53
N TYR A 31 1.77 11.66 -1.94
CA TYR A 31 1.61 10.48 -1.10
C TYR A 31 2.83 9.57 -1.25
N PHE A 32 3.33 9.07 -0.12
CA PHE A 32 4.44 8.13 -0.11
C PHE A 32 3.95 6.70 0.15
N LEU A 33 4.15 5.84 -0.84
CA LEU A 33 3.86 4.40 -0.78
C LEU A 33 5.13 3.65 -0.38
N SER A 34 5.26 3.38 0.91
CA SER A 34 6.36 2.60 1.48
C SER A 34 6.29 1.13 1.05
N TYR A 35 7.40 0.54 0.59
CA TYR A 35 7.46 -0.89 0.26
C TYR A 35 7.29 -1.82 1.48
N LYS A 36 7.34 -1.29 2.70
CA LYS A 36 7.01 -2.06 3.91
C LYS A 36 5.52 -2.34 4.00
N ASP A 37 4.70 -1.38 3.58
CA ASP A 37 3.24 -1.43 3.64
C ASP A 37 2.67 -1.95 2.33
N TYR A 38 3.33 -1.63 1.21
CA TYR A 38 2.95 -2.00 -0.15
C TYR A 38 4.08 -2.78 -0.85
N PRO A 39 4.39 -4.02 -0.42
CA PRO A 39 5.50 -4.80 -0.97
C PRO A 39 5.31 -5.17 -2.45
N TYR A 40 4.06 -5.15 -2.94
CA TYR A 40 3.69 -5.52 -4.31
C TYR A 40 4.43 -4.72 -5.39
N PHE A 41 4.90 -3.51 -5.07
CA PHE A 41 5.60 -2.64 -6.00
C PHE A 41 7.12 -2.86 -6.06
N LYS A 42 7.71 -3.59 -5.10
CA LYS A 42 9.17 -3.63 -4.90
C LYS A 42 9.93 -4.25 -6.09
N ASP A 43 9.36 -5.26 -6.72
CA ASP A 43 9.99 -6.04 -7.80
C ASP A 43 9.29 -5.79 -9.16
N GLN A 44 8.60 -4.65 -9.30
CA GLN A 44 7.83 -4.32 -10.49
C GLN A 44 8.58 -3.41 -11.46
N THR A 45 8.21 -3.47 -12.74
CA THR A 45 8.84 -2.61 -13.74
C THR A 45 8.41 -1.15 -13.58
N LEU A 46 9.33 -0.23 -13.88
CA LEU A 46 9.06 1.21 -13.89
C LEU A 46 7.84 1.55 -14.75
N LYS A 47 7.68 0.89 -15.90
CA LYS A 47 6.55 1.09 -16.80
C LYS A 47 5.23 0.70 -16.16
N SER A 48 5.18 -0.45 -15.49
CA SER A 48 3.99 -0.93 -14.77
C SER A 48 3.62 0.02 -13.64
N ILE A 49 4.60 0.48 -12.85
CA ILE A 49 4.37 1.40 -11.74
C ILE A 49 3.89 2.78 -12.25
N GLN A 50 4.41 3.26 -13.38
CA GLN A 50 3.96 4.53 -13.96
C GLN A 50 2.56 4.45 -14.58
N ASN A 51 2.07 3.25 -14.93
CA ASN A 51 0.75 3.06 -15.52
C ASN A 51 -0.37 3.08 -14.46
N VAL A 52 -0.39 4.12 -13.64
CA VAL A 52 -1.44 4.34 -12.63
C VAL A 52 -2.66 5.00 -13.25
N GLN A 53 -3.86 4.54 -12.88
CA GLN A 53 -5.14 5.09 -13.31
C GLN A 53 -5.94 5.57 -12.10
N LEU A 54 -6.49 6.78 -12.18
CA LEU A 54 -7.41 7.28 -11.17
C LEU A 54 -8.85 7.01 -11.61
N LEU A 55 -9.49 6.07 -10.93
CA LEU A 55 -10.90 5.72 -11.08
C LEU A 55 -11.74 6.53 -10.09
N HIS A 56 -12.87 7.07 -10.55
CA HIS A 56 -13.88 7.78 -9.75
C HIS A 56 -13.35 8.96 -8.91
N GLY A 57 -12.11 9.41 -9.19
CA GLY A 57 -11.44 10.48 -8.45
C GLY A 57 -10.90 10.10 -7.08
N HIS A 58 -11.03 8.87 -6.60
CA HIS A 58 -10.58 8.46 -5.27
C HIS A 58 -9.92 7.08 -5.23
N HIS A 59 -9.97 6.33 -6.32
CA HIS A 59 -9.48 4.96 -6.37
C HIS A 59 -8.35 4.87 -7.41
N LEU A 60 -7.19 4.44 -6.97
CA LEU A 60 -5.97 4.26 -7.77
C LEU A 60 -5.89 2.81 -8.21
N TYR A 61 -5.68 2.58 -9.50
CA TYR A 61 -5.59 1.24 -10.06
C TYR A 61 -4.37 1.11 -10.96
N TRP A 62 -3.59 0.05 -10.74
CA TRP A 62 -2.46 -0.35 -11.57
C TRP A 62 -2.84 -1.63 -12.35
N PRO A 63 -3.34 -1.51 -13.60
CA PRO A 63 -3.79 -2.67 -14.39
C PRO A 63 -2.68 -3.68 -14.69
N ASP A 64 -1.42 -3.23 -14.86
CA ASP A 64 -0.30 -4.15 -15.10
C ASP A 64 0.09 -4.96 -13.86
N LEU A 65 -0.22 -4.43 -12.67
CA LEU A 65 0.13 -5.03 -11.38
C LEU A 65 -1.04 -5.77 -10.74
N ASP A 66 -2.25 -5.52 -11.23
CA ASP A 66 -3.51 -5.91 -10.59
C ASP A 66 -3.59 -5.44 -9.13
N VAL A 67 -3.14 -4.21 -8.88
CA VAL A 67 -3.13 -3.57 -7.56
C VAL A 67 -4.06 -2.38 -7.55
N ASP A 68 -4.96 -2.33 -6.59
CA ASP A 68 -5.80 -1.18 -6.28
C ASP A 68 -5.46 -0.55 -4.93
N LEU A 69 -5.55 0.77 -4.84
CA LEU A 69 -5.36 1.56 -3.62
C LEU A 69 -6.39 2.69 -3.56
N GLU A 70 -6.93 2.96 -2.38
CA GLU A 70 -7.86 4.06 -2.18
C GLU A 70 -7.14 5.27 -1.56
N ILE A 71 -7.40 6.48 -2.09
CA ILE A 71 -6.78 7.71 -1.56
C ILE A 71 -7.16 7.93 -0.09
N ASP A 72 -8.39 7.57 0.32
CA ASP A 72 -8.84 7.69 1.71
C ASP A 72 -7.95 6.90 2.68
N ASN A 73 -7.38 5.78 2.22
CA ASN A 73 -6.46 4.96 3.02
C ASN A 73 -5.09 5.65 3.18
N LEU A 74 -4.67 6.43 2.18
CA LEU A 74 -3.44 7.23 2.25
C LEU A 74 -3.61 8.50 3.10
N GLU A 75 -4.78 9.13 3.04
CA GLU A 75 -5.11 10.32 3.84
C GLU A 75 -5.38 9.99 5.31
N ASN A 76 -6.03 8.85 5.59
CA ASN A 76 -6.45 8.45 6.93
C ASN A 76 -5.96 7.03 7.28
N PRO A 77 -4.64 6.80 7.38
CA PRO A 77 -4.09 5.49 7.71
C PRO A 77 -4.53 4.96 9.09
N GLU A 78 -4.97 5.84 10.00
CA GLU A 78 -5.51 5.45 11.31
C GLU A 78 -6.92 4.85 11.24
N LYS A 79 -7.67 5.14 10.18
CA LYS A 79 -9.06 4.68 9.99
C LYS A 79 -9.12 3.25 9.46
N TYR A 80 -8.08 2.82 8.75
CA TYR A 80 -7.92 1.46 8.24
C TYR A 80 -6.60 0.86 8.72
N PRO A 81 -6.50 0.43 9.99
CA PRO A 81 -5.32 -0.26 10.46
C PRO A 81 -5.22 -1.61 9.72
N LEU A 82 -4.47 -1.65 8.62
CA LEU A 82 -4.05 -2.86 7.88
C LEU A 82 -3.12 -3.77 8.70
N LYS A 83 -3.10 -3.59 10.03
CA LYS A 83 -2.47 -4.51 10.95
C LYS A 83 -3.51 -5.55 11.30
N SER A 84 -3.57 -6.63 10.52
CA SER A 84 -3.97 -7.92 11.10
C SER A 84 -3.04 -8.12 12.29
N LYS A 85 -3.53 -7.83 13.49
CA LYS A 85 -2.82 -8.04 14.74
C LYS A 85 -2.42 -9.51 14.67
N ILE A 86 -1.14 -9.80 14.42
CA ILE A 86 -0.61 -11.12 14.69
C ILE A 86 -0.79 -11.24 16.18
N ILE A 87 -1.91 -11.84 16.60
CA ILE A 87 -2.12 -12.26 17.96
C ILE A 87 -1.01 -13.28 18.14
N LYS A 88 0.14 -12.82 18.67
CA LYS A 88 1.13 -13.72 19.26
C LYS A 88 0.34 -14.43 20.34
N LYS A 89 -0.18 -15.61 20.00
CA LYS A 89 -0.80 -16.53 20.93
C LYS A 89 0.27 -16.69 22.00
N HIS A 90 0.04 -16.08 23.15
CA HIS A 90 0.84 -16.29 24.33
C HIS A 90 0.70 -17.79 24.59
N LEU A 91 1.66 -18.58 24.11
CA LEU A 91 1.85 -19.94 24.57
C LEU A 91 2.26 -19.80 26.03
N THR A 92 1.27 -19.65 26.89
CA THR A 92 1.40 -19.95 28.30
C THR A 92 1.82 -21.40 28.35
N SER A 93 3.12 -21.60 28.57
CA SER A 93 3.67 -22.86 29.04
C SER A 93 2.84 -23.27 30.26
N HIS A 94 1.89 -24.17 30.06
CA HIS A 94 1.24 -24.87 31.14
C HIS A 94 2.29 -25.83 31.69
N SER A 95 2.96 -25.41 32.75
CA SER A 95 3.78 -26.26 33.61
C SER A 95 2.90 -27.40 34.10
N THR A 96 3.01 -28.55 33.45
CA THR A 96 2.39 -29.79 33.93
C THR A 96 3.19 -30.24 35.15
N GLY A 97 2.77 -29.79 36.32
CA GLY A 97 3.17 -30.38 37.60
C GLY A 97 2.67 -31.81 37.65
N ARG A 98 3.57 -32.78 37.46
CA ARG A 98 3.31 -34.17 37.84
C ARG A 98 3.95 -34.42 39.19
N ARG A 99 3.16 -34.22 40.24
CA ARG A 99 3.35 -34.85 41.55
C ARG A 99 3.43 -36.36 41.33
N ILE A 100 4.51 -36.98 41.78
CA ILE A 100 4.56 -38.43 41.99
C ILE A 100 4.55 -38.60 43.51
N ALA A 101 3.45 -39.15 44.02
CA ALA A 101 3.28 -39.55 45.40
C ALA A 101 2.96 -41.06 45.41
N ALA A 102 3.58 -41.75 46.36
CA ALA A 102 3.35 -43.14 46.82
C ALA A 102 3.70 -44.25 45.79
N ARG A 103 4.40 -45.32 46.15
CA ARG A 103 4.44 -46.08 47.41
C ARG A 103 5.83 -46.65 47.68
#